data_AF-A0A2E5ZZ04-F1
#
_entry.id   AF-A0A2E5ZZ04-F1
#
_cell.length_a   1.000
_cell.length_b   1.000
_cell.length_c   1.000
_cell.angle_alpha   90.00
_cell.angle_beta   90.00
_cell.angle_gamma   90.00
#
_symmetry.space_group_name_H-M   'P 1'
#
loop_
_entity.id
_entity.type
_entity.pdbx_description
1 polymer ?
#
loop_
_entity_poly.entity_id
_entity_poly.type
_entity_poly.pdbx_seq_one_letter_code
_entity_poly.pdbx_strand_id
1 'polypeptide(L)'
;MLHATVTSAVPLSGSSTGLRIEPDKEKPTVGTAVYRMGEDGIKTLGVNLERGRNFYTEEFTTHVPGENAAQTPASFIVTHALAKELYPGEDPLGKPIYWGSFEPSTIVGIIEHMHGAWVGWSGFERNVIVPRRQAGKTARHMIRTEPGERDGLVPVIEAKLAELDPNRVSRNVQTHTTIMNRAYEVDAVMAWILVAVVGLLVGLTVLVTAGLASYFVSQRTKQIGTRRALGATRWDVVRYFMTENWIITTFSVVLGVLMTVAVSYVLETNFSLPHLPTRYIVACVLGAWPISLVASFLPARRAGMIPPAVATRTV
;
A
#
# COMPACT_ATOMS: atom_id res chain seq x y z
N MET A 1 -27.29 -2.80 -14.60
CA MET A 1 -27.72 -4.21 -14.55
C MET A 1 -27.34 -4.78 -13.20
N LEU A 2 -28.28 -5.47 -12.54
CA LEU A 2 -28.04 -6.14 -11.26
C LEU A 2 -27.39 -7.52 -11.50
N HIS A 3 -26.22 -7.76 -10.92
CA HIS A 3 -25.58 -9.09 -10.94
C HIS A 3 -25.35 -9.58 -9.52
N ALA A 4 -25.57 -10.86 -9.28
CA ALA A 4 -25.39 -11.46 -7.96
C ALA A 4 -24.70 -12.82 -8.07
N THR A 5 -23.79 -13.10 -7.14
CA THR A 5 -23.14 -14.40 -7.00
C THR A 5 -23.05 -14.79 -5.54
N VAL A 6 -23.05 -16.09 -5.27
CA VAL A 6 -22.53 -16.62 -4.00
C VAL A 6 -21.01 -16.61 -4.08
N THR A 7 -20.34 -16.25 -3.00
CA THR A 7 -18.88 -16.29 -2.91
C THR A 7 -18.40 -16.79 -1.56
N SER A 8 -17.23 -17.44 -1.51
CA SER A 8 -16.57 -17.77 -0.24
C SER A 8 -15.92 -16.55 0.42
N ALA A 9 -15.46 -15.58 -0.38
CA ALA A 9 -14.72 -14.42 0.08
C ALA A 9 -14.87 -13.24 -0.89
N VAL A 10 -14.59 -12.04 -0.41
CA VAL A 10 -14.41 -10.86 -1.28
C VAL A 10 -12.91 -10.50 -1.30
N PRO A 11 -12.43 -9.75 -2.31
CA PRO A 11 -11.09 -9.17 -2.26
C PRO A 11 -10.83 -8.51 -0.91
N LEU A 12 -9.60 -8.61 -0.39
CA LEU A 12 -9.20 -8.15 0.95
C LEU A 12 -9.80 -8.94 2.14
N SER A 13 -10.51 -10.05 1.90
CA SER A 13 -11.00 -10.94 2.96
C SER A 13 -10.81 -12.43 2.61
N GLY A 14 -9.86 -12.73 1.73
CA GLY A 14 -9.69 -14.05 1.10
C GLY A 14 -8.86 -15.03 1.92
N SER A 15 -8.73 -16.24 1.38
CA SER A 15 -7.74 -17.23 1.82
C SER A 15 -6.71 -17.44 0.72
N SER A 16 -5.46 -17.71 1.09
CA SER A 16 -4.45 -18.17 0.13
C SER A 16 -4.38 -19.69 0.08
N THR A 17 -3.92 -20.21 -1.05
CA THR A 17 -3.51 -21.60 -1.27
C THR A 17 -2.21 -21.64 -2.05
N GLY A 18 -1.60 -22.81 -2.19
CA GLY A 18 -0.48 -23.03 -3.10
C GLY A 18 -0.95 -23.71 -4.38
N LEU A 19 -0.63 -23.13 -5.53
CA LEU A 19 -0.81 -23.77 -6.83
C LEU A 19 0.53 -24.25 -7.38
N ARG A 20 0.50 -25.30 -8.19
CA ARG A 20 1.70 -25.88 -8.81
C ARG A 20 1.39 -26.33 -10.25
N ILE A 21 2.44 -26.40 -11.06
CA ILE A 21 2.36 -26.83 -12.48
C ILE A 21 2.59 -28.32 -12.68
N GLU A 22 3.11 -29.02 -11.66
CA GLU A 22 3.42 -30.45 -11.70
C GLU A 22 2.67 -31.18 -10.58
N PRO A 23 2.32 -32.47 -10.74
CA PRO A 23 1.61 -33.24 -9.72
C PRO A 23 2.46 -33.52 -8.46
N ASP A 24 3.75 -33.21 -8.47
CA ASP A 24 4.69 -33.47 -7.38
C ASP A 24 4.42 -32.57 -6.15
N LYS A 25 4.42 -33.17 -4.96
CA LYS A 25 4.21 -32.48 -3.68
C LYS A 25 5.48 -31.80 -3.16
N GLU A 26 6.65 -32.19 -3.64
CA GLU A 26 7.93 -31.63 -3.19
C GLU A 26 8.31 -30.33 -3.93
N LYS A 27 7.63 -30.03 -5.04
CA LYS A 27 7.84 -28.80 -5.80
C LYS A 27 7.30 -27.57 -5.07
N PRO A 28 7.99 -26.42 -5.19
CA PRO A 28 7.55 -25.17 -4.59
C PRO A 28 6.19 -24.76 -5.14
N THR A 29 5.33 -24.25 -4.27
CA THR A 29 3.99 -23.77 -4.66
C THR A 29 3.99 -22.25 -4.81
N VAL A 30 3.20 -21.77 -5.76
CA VAL A 30 2.94 -20.33 -5.92
C VAL A 30 1.76 -19.95 -5.04
N GLY A 31 2.02 -19.09 -4.06
CA GLY A 31 1.00 -18.56 -3.16
C GLY A 31 -0.05 -17.77 -3.94
N THR A 32 -1.30 -18.24 -3.91
CA THR A 32 -2.42 -17.76 -4.72
C THR A 32 -3.67 -17.53 -3.87
N ALA A 33 -4.33 -16.39 -4.00
CA ALA A 33 -5.62 -16.14 -3.36
C ALA A 33 -6.73 -16.89 -4.10
N VAL A 34 -7.58 -17.59 -3.35
CA VAL A 34 -8.65 -18.42 -3.92
C VAL A 34 -10.01 -17.81 -3.66
N TYR A 35 -10.77 -17.60 -4.74
CA TYR A 35 -12.15 -17.12 -4.70
C TYR A 35 -13.06 -18.18 -5.29
N ARG A 36 -13.89 -18.80 -4.45
CA ARG A 36 -14.91 -19.74 -4.89
C ARG A 36 -16.17 -18.95 -5.18
N MET A 37 -16.61 -18.95 -6.42
CA MET A 37 -17.76 -18.17 -6.86
C MET A 37 -18.78 -19.05 -7.57
N GLY A 38 -20.05 -18.66 -7.44
CA GLY A 38 -21.14 -19.18 -8.25
C GLY A 38 -21.21 -18.48 -9.61
N GLU A 39 -22.37 -18.64 -10.24
CA GLU A 39 -22.69 -18.07 -11.53
C GLU A 39 -22.58 -16.53 -11.51
N ASP A 40 -22.26 -15.93 -12.66
CA ASP A 40 -22.05 -14.48 -12.81
C ASP A 40 -20.97 -13.86 -11.89
N GLY A 41 -20.08 -14.67 -11.31
CA GLY A 41 -19.00 -14.20 -10.44
C GLY A 41 -18.12 -13.10 -11.07
N ILE A 42 -17.68 -13.30 -12.32
CA ILE A 42 -16.87 -12.32 -13.06
C ILE A 42 -17.61 -11.00 -13.25
N LYS A 43 -18.88 -11.04 -13.69
CA LYS A 43 -19.69 -9.83 -13.89
C LYS A 43 -19.95 -9.11 -12.58
N THR A 44 -20.19 -9.85 -11.50
CA THR A 44 -20.41 -9.27 -10.17
C THR A 44 -19.14 -8.63 -9.62
N LEU A 45 -17.98 -9.26 -9.83
CA LEU A 45 -16.67 -8.67 -9.54
C LEU A 45 -16.35 -7.46 -10.43
N GLY A 46 -16.93 -7.40 -11.63
CA GLY A 46 -16.65 -6.37 -12.62
C GLY A 46 -15.21 -6.43 -13.13
N VAL A 47 -14.63 -7.64 -13.15
CA VAL A 47 -13.29 -7.88 -13.71
C VAL A 47 -13.41 -8.20 -15.19
N ASN A 48 -12.43 -7.74 -15.97
CA ASN A 48 -12.38 -7.97 -17.40
C ASN A 48 -11.71 -9.32 -17.69
N LEU A 49 -12.37 -10.14 -18.52
CA LEU A 49 -11.79 -11.34 -19.09
C LEU A 49 -10.94 -10.96 -20.30
N GLU A 50 -9.63 -11.08 -20.17
CA GLU A 50 -8.66 -10.69 -21.19
C GLU A 50 -8.55 -11.76 -22.27
N ARG A 51 -8.46 -13.03 -21.86
CA ARG A 51 -8.29 -14.18 -22.77
C ARG A 51 -9.06 -15.40 -22.27
N GLY A 52 -9.41 -16.30 -23.20
CA GLY A 52 -10.11 -17.55 -22.90
C GLY A 52 -11.62 -17.38 -22.78
N ARG A 53 -12.25 -18.14 -21.88
CA ARG A 53 -13.70 -18.16 -21.67
C ARG A 53 -14.08 -18.10 -20.20
N ASN A 54 -15.35 -17.78 -19.95
CA ASN A 54 -15.97 -17.93 -18.63
C ASN A 54 -16.36 -19.41 -18.37
N PHE A 55 -16.70 -19.72 -17.13
CA PHE A 55 -17.19 -21.03 -16.73
C PHE A 55 -18.54 -21.37 -17.36
N TYR A 56 -18.70 -22.64 -17.74
CA TYR A 56 -20.00 -23.18 -18.15
C TYR A 56 -20.82 -23.61 -16.93
N THR A 57 -22.14 -23.66 -17.07
CA THR A 57 -23.06 -24.00 -15.98
C THR A 57 -22.80 -25.41 -15.41
N GLU A 58 -22.38 -26.36 -16.26
CA GLU A 58 -22.02 -27.73 -15.84
C GLU A 58 -20.71 -27.81 -15.03
N GLU A 59 -19.83 -26.81 -15.11
CA GLU A 59 -18.54 -26.81 -14.39
C GLU A 59 -18.70 -26.41 -12.92
N PHE A 60 -19.85 -25.87 -12.53
CA PHE A 60 -20.11 -25.42 -11.16
C PHE A 60 -20.42 -26.58 -10.23
N THR A 61 -19.50 -26.84 -9.31
CA THR A 61 -19.68 -27.82 -8.24
C THR A 61 -20.28 -27.16 -7.00
N THR A 62 -21.10 -27.90 -6.25
CA THR A 62 -21.66 -27.42 -4.97
C THR A 62 -20.90 -28.08 -3.83
N HIS A 63 -20.48 -27.29 -2.84
CA HIS A 63 -19.83 -27.78 -1.64
C HIS A 63 -20.68 -27.55 -0.42
N VAL A 64 -21.01 -28.63 0.26
CA VAL A 64 -21.67 -28.62 1.56
C VAL A 64 -20.60 -28.88 2.65
N PRO A 65 -20.50 -28.02 3.67
CA PRO A 65 -19.58 -28.24 4.79
C PRO A 65 -19.87 -29.58 5.49
N GLY A 66 -18.86 -30.44 5.61
CA GLY A 66 -18.98 -31.77 6.22
C GLY A 66 -18.97 -32.93 5.22
N GLU A 67 -19.18 -32.67 3.93
CA GLU A 67 -18.88 -33.64 2.87
C GLU A 67 -17.40 -33.58 2.49
N ASN A 68 -16.83 -34.74 2.15
CA ASN A 68 -15.47 -34.81 1.61
C ASN A 68 -15.36 -33.86 0.42
N ALA A 69 -14.53 -32.83 0.58
CA ALA A 69 -14.30 -31.76 -0.39
C ALA A 69 -13.49 -32.25 -1.61
N ALA A 70 -13.66 -33.51 -2.02
CA ALA A 70 -12.71 -34.26 -2.82
C ALA A 70 -12.78 -34.02 -4.34
N GLN A 71 -13.77 -33.30 -4.85
CA GLN A 71 -13.76 -32.95 -6.26
C GLN A 71 -12.89 -31.73 -6.49
N THR A 72 -11.71 -31.98 -7.06
CA THR A 72 -10.86 -30.94 -7.66
C THR A 72 -11.65 -30.33 -8.82
N PRO A 73 -11.92 -29.01 -8.82
CA PRO A 73 -12.66 -28.40 -9.92
C PRO A 73 -11.87 -28.54 -11.22
N ALA A 74 -12.55 -28.91 -12.31
CA ALA A 74 -11.89 -29.18 -13.58
C ALA A 74 -11.34 -27.91 -14.26
N SER A 75 -11.90 -26.74 -13.94
CA SER A 75 -11.58 -25.47 -14.61
C SER A 75 -11.29 -24.34 -13.62
N PHE A 76 -10.28 -23.54 -13.93
CA PHE A 76 -9.89 -22.34 -13.18
C PHE A 76 -9.78 -21.12 -14.10
N ILE A 77 -10.09 -19.96 -13.52
CA ILE A 77 -9.80 -18.66 -14.12
C ILE A 77 -8.77 -17.96 -13.25
N VAL A 78 -7.69 -17.50 -13.86
CA VAL A 78 -6.53 -16.94 -13.16
C VAL A 78 -6.31 -15.49 -13.57
N THR A 79 -5.62 -14.72 -12.73
CA THR A 79 -5.13 -13.39 -13.15
C THR A 79 -3.94 -13.49 -14.09
N HIS A 80 -3.76 -12.47 -14.92
CA HIS A 80 -2.61 -12.34 -15.82
C HIS A 80 -1.27 -12.48 -15.07
N ALA A 81 -1.14 -11.82 -13.91
CA ALA A 81 0.05 -11.91 -13.07
C ALA A 81 0.37 -13.35 -12.62
N LEU A 82 -0.64 -14.09 -12.16
CA LEU A 82 -0.49 -15.49 -11.75
C LEU A 82 -0.14 -16.39 -12.94
N ALA A 83 -0.81 -16.18 -14.07
CA ALA A 83 -0.60 -16.97 -15.28
C ALA A 83 0.84 -16.84 -15.79
N LYS A 84 1.39 -15.62 -15.77
CA LYS A 84 2.77 -15.32 -16.15
C LYS A 84 3.80 -15.93 -15.21
N GLU A 85 3.51 -15.99 -13.92
CA GLU A 85 4.40 -16.61 -12.93
C GLU A 85 4.41 -18.14 -13.03
N LEU A 86 3.25 -18.76 -13.27
CA LEU A 86 3.14 -20.21 -13.43
C LEU A 86 3.74 -20.71 -14.75
N TYR A 87 3.52 -19.99 -15.85
CA TYR A 87 4.01 -20.35 -17.19
C TYR A 87 4.79 -19.20 -17.84
N PRO A 88 6.05 -18.97 -17.43
CA PRO A 88 6.84 -17.87 -17.96
C PRO A 88 7.15 -18.08 -19.45
N GLY A 89 6.63 -17.18 -20.30
CA GLY A 89 6.94 -17.15 -21.73
C GLY A 89 6.14 -18.13 -22.60
N GLU A 90 5.18 -18.85 -22.03
CA GLU A 90 4.32 -19.78 -22.77
C GLU A 90 2.85 -19.39 -22.64
N ASP A 91 1.99 -19.86 -23.54
CA ASP A 91 0.55 -19.62 -23.42
C ASP A 91 -0.03 -20.45 -22.26
N PRO A 92 -0.61 -19.83 -21.21
CA PRO A 92 -1.12 -20.57 -20.06
C PRO A 92 -2.52 -21.16 -20.31
N LEU A 93 -3.25 -20.70 -21.33
CA LEU A 93 -4.59 -21.23 -21.62
C LEU A 93 -4.54 -22.72 -21.97
N GLY A 94 -5.46 -23.49 -21.38
CA GLY A 94 -5.55 -24.94 -21.60
C GLY A 94 -4.54 -25.78 -20.82
N LYS A 95 -3.67 -25.17 -20.01
CA LYS A 95 -2.64 -25.90 -19.26
C LYS A 95 -3.09 -26.42 -17.90
N PRO A 96 -2.48 -27.52 -17.42
CA PRO A 96 -2.84 -28.15 -16.15
C PRO A 96 -2.19 -27.47 -14.94
N ILE A 97 -3.00 -26.97 -14.03
CA ILE A 97 -2.62 -26.56 -12.68
C ILE A 97 -3.07 -27.63 -11.69
N TYR A 98 -2.27 -27.91 -10.67
CA TYR A 98 -2.64 -28.80 -9.59
C TYR A 98 -2.92 -28.02 -8.31
N TRP A 99 -4.02 -28.37 -7.63
CA TRP A 99 -4.45 -27.74 -6.40
C TRP A 99 -4.56 -28.78 -5.26
N GLY A 100 -3.42 -29.10 -4.64
CA GLY A 100 -3.34 -30.01 -3.50
C GLY A 100 -3.61 -31.50 -3.79
N SER A 101 -4.31 -31.81 -4.89
CA SER A 101 -4.54 -33.15 -5.42
C SER A 101 -3.60 -33.46 -6.61
N PHE A 102 -3.59 -34.72 -7.03
CA PHE A 102 -2.89 -35.18 -8.24
C PHE A 102 -3.73 -35.01 -9.51
N GLU A 103 -4.99 -34.58 -9.38
CA GLU A 103 -5.87 -34.33 -10.51
C GLU A 103 -5.58 -32.94 -11.09
N PRO A 104 -5.32 -32.84 -12.41
CA PRO A 104 -5.07 -31.55 -13.04
C PRO A 104 -6.38 -30.76 -13.25
N SER A 105 -6.35 -29.49 -12.89
CA SER A 105 -7.35 -28.48 -13.25
C SER A 105 -6.84 -27.69 -14.45
N THR A 106 -7.71 -27.30 -15.38
CA THR A 106 -7.31 -26.57 -16.59
C THR A 106 -7.54 -25.07 -16.45
N ILE A 107 -6.59 -24.26 -16.92
CA ILE A 107 -6.81 -22.80 -17.04
C ILE A 107 -7.72 -22.53 -18.25
N VAL A 108 -8.95 -22.08 -18.00
CA VAL A 108 -9.93 -21.80 -19.07
C VAL A 108 -10.05 -20.32 -19.42
N GLY A 109 -9.59 -19.43 -18.52
CA GLY A 109 -9.68 -17.99 -18.72
C GLY A 109 -8.64 -17.22 -17.92
N ILE A 110 -8.32 -16.04 -18.42
CA ILE A 110 -7.37 -15.09 -17.81
C ILE A 110 -8.08 -13.76 -17.62
N ILE A 111 -8.08 -13.25 -16.39
CA ILE A 111 -8.57 -11.92 -16.07
C ILE A 111 -7.41 -10.94 -15.91
N GLU A 112 -7.63 -9.67 -16.23
CA GLU A 112 -6.56 -8.66 -16.24
C GLU A 112 -5.93 -8.49 -14.84
N HIS A 113 -6.72 -8.04 -13.87
CA HIS A 113 -6.24 -7.71 -12.53
C HIS A 113 -7.33 -7.96 -11.49
N MET A 114 -6.92 -8.34 -10.29
CA MET A 114 -7.79 -8.53 -9.14
C MET A 114 -6.98 -8.33 -7.85
N HIS A 115 -7.60 -7.74 -6.83
CA HIS A 115 -6.97 -7.60 -5.51
C HIS A 115 -6.94 -8.95 -4.78
N GLY A 116 -5.81 -9.20 -4.13
CA GLY A 116 -5.51 -10.38 -3.34
C GLY A 116 -6.30 -10.54 -2.05
N ALA A 117 -5.90 -11.56 -1.28
CA ALA A 117 -6.64 -11.99 -0.10
C ALA A 117 -6.57 -11.02 1.09
N TRP A 118 -5.45 -10.31 1.28
CA TRP A 118 -5.26 -9.30 2.34
C TRP A 118 -4.18 -8.28 1.96
N VAL A 119 -4.11 -7.18 2.73
CA VAL A 119 -3.16 -6.08 2.53
C VAL A 119 -1.74 -6.51 2.90
N GLY A 120 -0.74 -6.07 2.14
CA GLY A 120 0.68 -6.35 2.40
C GLY A 120 1.16 -7.74 1.96
N TRP A 121 0.28 -8.57 1.37
CA TRP A 121 0.69 -9.86 0.81
C TRP A 121 1.47 -9.68 -0.50
N SER A 122 2.62 -10.34 -0.63
CA SER A 122 3.44 -10.29 -1.86
C SER A 122 2.73 -10.84 -3.10
N GLY A 123 1.71 -11.70 -2.91
CA GLY A 123 0.88 -12.23 -3.98
C GLY A 123 -0.34 -11.39 -4.35
N PHE A 124 -0.25 -10.07 -4.22
CA PHE A 124 -1.39 -9.17 -4.34
C PHE A 124 -2.23 -9.35 -5.61
N GLU A 125 -1.60 -9.62 -6.76
CA GLU A 125 -2.32 -9.85 -8.02
C GLU A 125 -2.48 -11.33 -8.36
N ARG A 126 -2.08 -12.25 -7.48
CA ARG A 126 -2.10 -13.70 -7.74
C ARG A 126 -3.41 -14.29 -7.24
N ASN A 127 -4.38 -14.37 -8.13
CA ASN A 127 -5.74 -14.79 -7.80
C ASN A 127 -6.20 -15.91 -8.73
N VAL A 128 -6.93 -16.85 -8.15
CA VAL A 128 -7.66 -17.88 -8.87
C VAL A 128 -9.13 -17.84 -8.48
N ILE A 129 -9.99 -17.84 -9.49
CA ILE A 129 -11.43 -18.01 -9.35
C ILE A 129 -11.76 -19.46 -9.66
N VAL A 130 -12.63 -20.03 -8.83
CA VAL A 130 -13.02 -21.42 -8.88
C VAL A 130 -14.55 -21.51 -8.97
N PRO A 131 -15.12 -22.29 -9.90
CA PRO A 131 -16.57 -22.43 -10.08
C PRO A 131 -17.15 -23.37 -9.01
N ARG A 132 -17.29 -22.85 -7.78
CA ARG A 132 -17.74 -23.65 -6.64
C ARG A 132 -18.74 -22.88 -5.78
N ARG A 133 -19.98 -23.36 -5.76
CA ARG A 133 -21.06 -22.84 -4.93
C ARG A 133 -20.84 -23.29 -3.48
N GLN A 134 -20.83 -22.35 -2.54
CA GLN A 134 -20.81 -22.70 -1.11
C GLN A 134 -22.23 -22.81 -0.58
N ALA A 135 -22.67 -24.04 -0.31
CA ALA A 135 -24.01 -24.36 0.20
C ALA A 135 -23.94 -24.73 1.70
N GLY A 136 -23.35 -23.86 2.51
CA GLY A 136 -23.28 -24.02 3.96
C GLY A 136 -24.40 -23.31 4.71
N LYS A 137 -24.48 -23.56 6.03
CA LYS A 137 -25.34 -22.78 6.96
C LYS A 137 -25.04 -21.28 6.92
N THR A 138 -23.83 -20.91 6.53
CA THR A 138 -23.40 -19.55 6.24
C THR A 138 -23.02 -19.45 4.76
N ALA A 139 -23.59 -18.47 4.05
CA ALA A 139 -23.25 -18.14 2.69
C ALA A 139 -23.05 -16.63 2.58
N ARG A 140 -22.04 -16.20 1.82
CA ARG A 140 -21.84 -14.79 1.51
C ARG A 140 -22.34 -14.53 0.09
N HIS A 141 -23.22 -13.55 -0.03
CA HIS A 141 -23.72 -13.07 -1.31
C HIS A 141 -23.01 -11.78 -1.66
N MET A 142 -22.52 -11.70 -2.89
CA MET A 142 -22.00 -10.47 -3.47
C MET A 142 -23.00 -10.01 -4.53
N ILE A 143 -23.34 -8.73 -4.48
CA ILE A 143 -24.33 -8.13 -5.38
C ILE A 143 -23.74 -6.85 -5.93
N ARG A 144 -23.71 -6.74 -7.26
CA ARG A 144 -23.36 -5.54 -8.00
C ARG A 144 -24.62 -4.77 -8.32
N THR A 145 -24.64 -3.51 -7.91
CA THR A 145 -25.72 -2.56 -8.15
C THR A 145 -25.22 -1.44 -9.06
N GLU A 146 -26.14 -0.71 -9.68
CA GLU A 146 -25.78 0.51 -10.42
C GLU A 146 -25.39 1.62 -9.44
N PRO A 147 -24.54 2.57 -9.87
CA PRO A 147 -24.18 3.72 -9.04
C PRO A 147 -25.43 4.45 -8.55
N GLY A 148 -25.58 4.60 -7.23
CA GLY A 148 -26.69 5.33 -6.60
C GLY A 148 -27.93 4.50 -6.24
N GLU A 149 -28.09 3.28 -6.76
CA GLU A 149 -29.27 2.43 -6.46
C GLU A 149 -29.09 1.53 -5.23
N ARG A 150 -27.85 1.43 -4.76
CA ARG A 150 -27.44 0.51 -3.70
C ARG A 150 -28.29 0.62 -2.43
N ASP A 151 -28.47 1.82 -1.89
CA ASP A 151 -29.11 2.02 -0.59
C ASP A 151 -30.62 1.71 -0.63
N GLY A 152 -31.25 1.94 -1.79
CA GLY A 152 -32.65 1.55 -2.03
C GLY A 152 -32.83 0.05 -2.23
N LEU A 153 -31.83 -0.65 -2.77
CA LEU A 153 -31.91 -2.09 -3.05
C LEU A 153 -31.65 -2.98 -1.83
N VAL A 154 -30.87 -2.51 -0.85
CA VAL A 154 -30.60 -3.28 0.39
C VAL A 154 -31.88 -3.79 1.07
N PRO A 155 -32.88 -2.95 1.42
CA PRO A 155 -34.09 -3.42 2.09
C PRO A 155 -34.91 -4.38 1.21
N VAL A 156 -34.90 -4.21 -0.11
CA VAL A 156 -35.57 -5.11 -1.06
C VAL A 156 -34.90 -6.48 -1.07
N ILE A 157 -33.57 -6.52 -1.08
CA ILE A 157 -32.79 -7.76 -1.03
C ILE A 157 -33.02 -8.48 0.30
N GLU A 158 -33.02 -7.75 1.41
CA GLU A 158 -33.28 -8.34 2.74
C GLU A 158 -34.68 -8.95 2.83
N ALA A 159 -35.70 -8.25 2.33
CA ALA A 159 -37.06 -8.77 2.28
C ALA A 159 -37.15 -10.05 1.42
N LYS A 160 -36.51 -10.06 0.23
CA LYS A 160 -36.48 -11.25 -0.65
C LYS A 160 -35.72 -12.42 -0.05
N LEU A 161 -34.63 -12.16 0.68
CA LEU A 161 -33.90 -13.21 1.40
C LEU A 161 -34.72 -13.77 2.57
N ALA A 162 -35.48 -12.93 3.27
CA ALA A 162 -36.37 -13.36 4.35
C ALA A 162 -37.57 -14.17 3.83
N GLU A 163 -38.09 -13.85 2.64
CA GLU A 163 -39.12 -14.66 1.96
C GLU A 163 -38.63 -16.07 1.64
N LEU A 164 -37.36 -16.21 1.22
CA LEU A 164 -36.78 -17.51 0.86
C LEU A 164 -36.47 -18.38 2.09
N ASP A 165 -36.03 -17.78 3.19
CA ASP A 165 -35.74 -18.48 4.44
C ASP A 165 -35.97 -17.54 5.64
N PRO A 166 -37.11 -17.66 6.34
CA PRO A 166 -37.45 -16.80 7.47
C PRO A 166 -36.49 -16.94 8.67
N ASN A 167 -35.75 -18.05 8.77
CA ASN A 167 -34.77 -18.26 9.85
C ASN A 167 -33.38 -17.70 9.49
N ARG A 168 -33.21 -17.15 8.29
CA ARG A 168 -31.94 -16.62 7.81
C ARG A 168 -31.68 -15.23 8.38
N VAL A 169 -30.71 -15.16 9.27
CA VAL A 169 -30.22 -13.87 9.79
C VAL A 169 -29.28 -13.23 8.77
N SER A 170 -29.70 -12.13 8.16
CA SER A 170 -28.80 -11.25 7.40
C SER A 170 -27.75 -10.70 8.36
N ARG A 171 -26.54 -11.23 8.27
CA ARG A 171 -25.41 -10.80 9.11
C ARG A 171 -24.49 -9.93 8.27
N ASN A 172 -24.26 -8.71 8.75
CA ASN A 172 -23.17 -7.84 8.30
C ASN A 172 -23.25 -7.45 6.81
N VAL A 173 -24.35 -6.80 6.42
CA VAL A 173 -24.46 -6.15 5.10
C VAL A 173 -23.44 -5.01 5.05
N GLN A 174 -22.40 -5.20 4.25
CA GLN A 174 -21.32 -4.24 4.12
C GLN A 174 -21.15 -3.78 2.68
N THR A 175 -20.65 -2.56 2.54
CA THR A 175 -20.23 -2.02 1.25
C THR A 175 -18.83 -2.54 0.93
N HIS A 176 -18.52 -2.75 -0.34
CA HIS A 176 -17.14 -3.09 -0.73
C HIS A 176 -16.17 -1.95 -0.34
N THR A 177 -16.63 -0.69 -0.38
CA THR A 177 -15.85 0.47 0.06
C THR A 177 -15.58 0.46 1.56
N THR A 178 -16.52 0.03 2.39
CA THR A 178 -16.36 -0.14 3.85
C THR A 178 -15.37 -1.26 4.15
N ILE A 179 -15.43 -2.37 3.42
CA ILE A 179 -14.47 -3.49 3.56
C ILE A 179 -13.07 -3.01 3.20
N MET A 180 -12.94 -2.29 2.08
CA MET A 180 -11.67 -1.72 1.63
C MET A 180 -11.11 -0.71 2.65
N ASN A 181 -11.92 0.24 3.11
CA ASN A 181 -11.49 1.25 4.08
C ASN A 181 -11.03 0.59 5.39
N ARG A 182 -11.76 -0.42 5.87
CA ARG A 182 -11.40 -1.16 7.09
C ARG A 182 -10.13 -1.98 6.93
N ALA A 183 -9.88 -2.54 5.74
CA ALA A 183 -8.65 -3.29 5.46
C ALA A 183 -7.41 -2.39 5.51
N TYR A 184 -7.52 -1.13 5.08
CA TYR A 184 -6.42 -0.16 5.10
C TYR A 184 -6.39 0.74 6.35
N GLU A 185 -7.36 0.65 7.24
CA GLU A 185 -7.51 1.56 8.39
C GLU A 185 -6.29 1.49 9.33
N VAL A 186 -5.81 0.28 9.63
CA VAL A 186 -4.64 0.07 10.50
C VAL A 186 -3.38 0.67 9.88
N ASP A 187 -3.15 0.41 8.59
CA ASP A 187 -1.99 0.94 7.86
C ASP A 187 -2.06 2.47 7.75
N ALA A 188 -3.24 3.03 7.52
CA ALA A 188 -3.46 4.47 7.45
C ALA A 188 -3.19 5.14 8.81
N VAL A 189 -3.68 4.55 9.91
CA VAL A 189 -3.41 5.06 11.27
C VAL A 189 -1.92 5.00 11.58
N MET A 190 -1.25 3.89 11.26
CA MET A 190 0.20 3.75 11.46
C MET A 190 0.99 4.79 10.63
N ALA A 191 0.58 5.02 9.38
CA ALA A 191 1.17 6.05 8.53
C ALA A 191 0.99 7.45 9.12
N TRP A 192 -0.20 7.78 9.64
CA TRP A 192 -0.46 9.07 10.30
C TRP A 192 0.37 9.26 11.57
N ILE A 193 0.54 8.22 12.38
CA ILE A 193 1.42 8.26 13.56
C ILE A 193 2.87 8.54 13.13
N LEU A 194 3.37 7.83 12.11
CA LEU A 194 4.71 8.06 11.58
C LEU A 194 4.87 9.48 11.03
N VAL A 195 3.89 10.01 10.31
CA VAL A 195 3.89 11.40 9.83
C VAL A 195 3.93 12.39 11.01
N ALA A 196 3.17 12.14 12.08
CA ALA A 196 3.19 12.99 13.27
C ALA A 196 4.56 12.96 13.97
N VAL A 197 5.16 11.78 14.13
CA VAL A 197 6.51 11.62 14.70
C VAL A 197 7.56 12.31 13.85
N VAL A 198 7.54 12.12 12.54
CA VAL A 198 8.45 12.79 11.60
C VAL A 198 8.26 14.31 11.67
N GLY A 199 7.02 14.79 11.69
CA GLY A 199 6.73 16.22 11.86
C GLY A 199 7.30 16.79 13.15
N LEU A 200 7.22 16.05 14.26
CA LEU A 200 7.80 16.44 15.54
C LEU A 200 9.34 16.46 15.49
N LEU A 201 9.97 15.46 14.88
CA LEU A 201 11.43 15.40 14.71
C LEU A 201 11.94 16.55 13.82
N VAL A 202 11.22 16.85 12.74
CA VAL A 202 11.54 18.00 11.87
C VAL A 202 11.39 19.30 12.65
N GLY A 203 10.31 19.48 13.41
CA GLY A 203 10.10 20.65 14.27
C GLY A 203 11.21 20.81 15.32
N LEU A 204 11.62 19.71 15.97
CA LEU A 204 12.75 19.70 16.90
C LEU A 204 14.06 20.09 16.21
N THR A 205 14.29 19.58 15.00
CA THR A 205 15.47 19.94 14.20
C THR A 205 15.51 21.43 13.88
N VAL A 206 14.37 22.03 13.53
CA VAL A 206 14.22 23.47 13.31
C VAL A 206 14.55 24.26 14.58
N LEU A 207 14.07 23.82 15.74
CA LEU A 207 14.36 24.47 17.02
C LEU A 207 15.85 24.37 17.40
N VAL A 208 16.46 23.19 17.23
CA VAL A 208 17.87 22.94 17.51
C VAL A 208 18.77 23.79 16.60
N THR A 209 18.51 23.81 15.30
CA THR A 209 19.29 24.62 14.34
C THR A 209 19.14 26.12 14.60
N ALA A 210 17.93 26.60 14.89
CA ALA A 210 17.71 28.01 15.24
C ALA A 210 18.39 28.40 16.56
N GLY A 211 18.39 27.51 17.56
CA GLY A 211 19.07 27.68 18.84
C GLY A 211 20.58 27.75 18.69
N LEU A 212 21.18 26.80 17.97
CA LEU A 212 22.61 26.76 17.67
C LEU A 212 23.05 28.00 16.88
N ALA A 213 22.29 28.39 15.85
CA ALA A 213 22.58 29.60 15.08
C ALA A 213 22.56 30.86 15.97
N SER A 214 21.57 30.99 16.87
CA SER A 214 21.49 32.12 17.80
C SER A 214 22.66 32.15 18.80
N TYR A 215 23.11 30.98 19.25
CA TYR A 215 24.29 30.85 20.11
C TYR A 215 25.57 31.31 19.40
N PHE A 216 25.81 30.84 18.17
CA PHE A 216 26.99 31.23 17.38
C PHE A 216 27.01 32.72 17.05
N VAL A 217 25.85 33.31 16.76
CA VAL A 217 25.71 34.76 16.56
C VAL A 217 26.11 35.52 17.82
N SER A 218 25.63 35.06 18.99
CA SER A 218 25.92 35.68 20.29
C SER A 218 27.41 35.63 20.62
N GLN A 219 28.08 34.50 20.33
CA GLN A 219 29.51 34.32 20.55
C GLN A 219 30.38 35.15 19.60
N ARG A 220 29.91 35.39 18.36
CA ARG A 220 30.64 36.16 17.33
C ARG A 220 30.22 37.64 17.25
N THR A 221 29.42 38.14 18.19
CA THR A 221 28.93 39.54 18.23
C THR A 221 30.05 40.59 18.15
N LYS A 222 31.14 40.43 18.90
CA LYS A 222 32.29 41.36 18.86
C LYS A 222 32.93 41.43 17.47
N GLN A 223 33.08 40.28 16.79
CA GLN A 223 33.66 40.22 15.44
C GLN A 223 32.72 40.79 14.37
N ILE A 224 31.40 40.60 14.52
CA ILE A 224 30.39 41.18 13.63
C ILE A 224 30.37 42.70 13.81
N GLY A 225 30.46 43.18 15.05
CA GLY A 225 30.52 44.61 15.39
C GLY A 225 31.73 45.31 14.77
N THR A 226 32.93 44.73 14.86
CA THR A 226 34.13 45.30 14.24
C THR A 226 34.05 45.30 12.72
N ARG A 227 33.55 44.23 12.07
CA ARG A 227 33.34 44.21 10.61
C ARG A 227 32.32 45.25 10.14
N ARG A 228 31.23 45.46 10.88
CA ARG A 228 30.25 46.50 10.55
C ARG A 228 30.79 47.91 10.77
N ALA A 229 31.66 48.12 11.76
CA ALA A 229 32.36 49.39 11.97
C ALA A 229 33.33 49.72 10.82
N LEU A 230 33.90 48.69 10.18
CA LEU A 230 34.75 48.80 8.98
C LEU A 230 33.96 48.95 7.66
N GLY A 231 32.62 49.02 7.72
CA GLY A 231 31.77 49.28 6.55
C GLY A 231 31.03 48.07 5.96
N ALA A 232 31.09 46.88 6.58
CA ALA A 232 30.34 45.72 6.10
C ALA A 232 28.82 45.95 6.15
N THR A 233 28.11 45.61 5.06
CA THR A 233 26.66 45.76 4.99
C THR A 233 25.94 44.68 5.80
N ARG A 234 24.68 44.91 6.16
CA ARG A 234 23.85 43.89 6.86
C ARG A 234 23.72 42.60 6.03
N TRP A 235 23.70 42.75 4.70
CA TRP A 235 23.57 41.64 3.76
C TRP A 235 24.83 40.79 3.67
N ASP A 236 26.02 41.36 3.81
CA ASP A 236 27.27 40.59 3.81
C ASP A 236 27.35 39.63 5.01
N VAL A 237 26.90 40.10 6.18
CA VAL A 237 26.83 39.29 7.39
C VAL A 237 25.79 38.16 7.24
N VAL A 238 24.59 38.48 6.74
CA VAL A 238 23.53 37.48 6.50
C VAL A 238 23.96 36.45 5.46
N ARG A 239 24.60 36.89 4.35
CA ARG A 239 25.08 35.99 3.28
C ARG A 239 26.14 35.05 3.80
N TYR A 240 27.10 35.53 4.60
CA TYR A 240 28.12 34.70 5.22
C TYR A 240 27.51 33.58 6.09
N PHE A 241 26.59 33.94 7.00
CA PHE A 241 25.92 32.94 7.84
C PHE A 241 25.05 31.98 7.02
N MET A 242 24.38 32.46 5.99
CA MET A 242 23.58 31.59 5.11
C MET A 242 24.46 30.62 4.32
N THR A 243 25.63 31.05 3.83
CA THR A 243 26.57 30.15 3.15
C THR A 243 27.18 29.11 4.08
N GLU A 244 27.51 29.47 5.32
CA GLU A 244 28.00 28.53 6.35
C GLU A 244 26.92 27.47 6.64
N ASN A 245 25.67 27.89 6.87
CA ASN A 245 24.54 26.98 7.07
C ASN A 245 24.24 26.13 5.84
N TRP A 246 24.37 26.69 4.64
CA TRP A 246 24.13 25.97 3.39
C TRP A 246 25.11 24.81 3.22
N ILE A 247 26.40 25.03 3.45
CA ILE A 247 27.44 23.99 3.36
C ILE A 247 27.20 22.88 4.41
N ILE A 248 26.88 23.27 5.65
CA ILE A 248 26.62 22.31 6.72
C ILE A 248 25.38 21.47 6.38
N THR A 249 24.29 22.12 5.95
CA THR A 249 23.03 21.45 5.63
C THR A 249 23.18 20.52 4.43
N THR A 250 23.88 20.93 3.37
CA THR A 250 24.12 20.05 2.20
C THR A 250 24.95 18.83 2.60
N PHE A 251 25.98 18.99 3.42
CA PHE A 251 26.77 17.86 3.92
C PHE A 251 25.92 16.90 4.77
N SER A 252 25.08 17.43 5.66
CA SER A 252 24.15 16.60 6.46
C SER A 252 23.16 15.83 5.58
N VAL A 253 22.61 16.47 4.55
CA VAL A 253 21.67 15.83 3.61
C VAL A 253 22.36 14.71 2.84
N VAL A 254 23.56 14.94 2.31
CA VAL A 254 24.33 13.91 1.59
C VAL A 254 24.61 12.72 2.51
N LEU A 255 25.06 12.97 3.74
CA LEU A 255 25.32 11.92 4.73
C LEU A 255 24.04 11.15 5.10
N GLY A 256 22.91 11.84 5.27
CA GLY A 256 21.62 11.23 5.56
C GLY A 256 21.09 10.35 4.42
N VAL A 257 21.28 10.76 3.16
CA VAL A 257 20.94 9.95 1.99
C VAL A 257 21.81 8.69 1.95
N LEU A 258 23.12 8.81 2.17
CA LEU A 258 24.03 7.66 2.22
C LEU A 258 23.63 6.65 3.29
N MET A 259 23.30 7.12 4.50
CA MET A 259 22.80 6.23 5.56
C MET A 259 21.47 5.57 5.21
N THR A 260 20.54 6.32 4.60
CA THR A 260 19.23 5.79 4.19
C THR A 260 19.38 4.67 3.18
N VAL A 261 20.25 4.85 2.18
CA VAL A 261 20.55 3.81 1.17
C VAL A 261 21.19 2.60 1.82
N ALA A 262 22.17 2.79 2.71
CA ALA A 262 22.83 1.70 3.42
C ALA A 262 21.83 0.88 4.26
N VAL A 263 20.96 1.54 5.02
CA VAL A 263 19.92 0.87 5.82
C VAL A 263 18.91 0.15 4.92
N SER A 264 18.46 0.78 3.83
CA SER A 264 17.55 0.15 2.87
C SER A 264 18.14 -1.14 2.29
N TYR A 265 19.43 -1.14 1.96
CA TYR A 265 20.12 -2.32 1.45
C TYR A 265 20.20 -3.45 2.48
N VAL A 266 20.48 -3.12 3.75
CA VAL A 266 20.49 -4.10 4.85
C VAL A 266 19.10 -4.70 5.06
N LEU A 267 18.05 -3.89 4.99
CA LEU A 267 16.67 -4.35 5.14
C LEU A 267 16.24 -5.26 3.98
N GLU A 268 16.61 -4.90 2.74
CA GLU A 268 16.35 -5.72 1.55
C GLU A 268 16.99 -7.11 1.69
N THR A 269 18.27 -7.16 2.09
CA THR A 269 19.04 -8.40 2.20
C THR A 269 18.54 -9.32 3.32
N ASN A 270 18.18 -8.77 4.49
CA ASN A 270 17.83 -9.56 5.67
C ASN A 270 16.33 -9.86 5.79
N PHE A 271 15.46 -8.99 5.27
CA PHE A 271 14.01 -9.08 5.48
C PHE A 271 13.22 -9.25 4.18
N SER A 272 13.87 -9.37 3.02
CA SER A 272 13.20 -9.52 1.71
C SER A 272 12.15 -8.43 1.45
N LEU A 273 12.39 -7.23 1.97
CA LEU A 273 11.49 -6.09 1.82
C LEU A 273 11.61 -5.49 0.41
N PRO A 274 10.53 -4.92 -0.15
CA PRO A 274 10.58 -4.23 -1.44
C PRO A 274 11.57 -3.07 -1.41
N HIS A 275 12.30 -2.89 -2.53
CA HIS A 275 13.27 -1.80 -2.67
C HIS A 275 12.62 -0.43 -2.45
N LEU A 276 13.26 0.43 -1.65
CA LEU A 276 12.77 1.78 -1.37
C LEU A 276 12.80 2.62 -2.66
N PRO A 277 11.65 3.08 -3.18
CA PRO A 277 11.65 3.83 -4.43
C PRO A 277 12.41 5.16 -4.31
N THR A 278 13.33 5.41 -5.23
CA THR A 278 14.20 6.62 -5.24
C THR A 278 13.41 7.93 -5.16
N ARG A 279 12.17 7.93 -5.70
CA ARG A 279 11.25 9.08 -5.61
C ARG A 279 11.02 9.58 -4.18
N TYR A 280 10.98 8.69 -3.18
CA TYR A 280 10.75 9.09 -1.79
C TYR A 280 11.99 9.73 -1.16
N ILE A 281 13.18 9.23 -1.51
CA ILE A 281 14.44 9.83 -1.09
C ILE A 281 14.53 11.26 -1.65
N VAL A 282 14.26 11.43 -2.95
CA VAL A 282 14.27 12.75 -3.60
C VAL A 282 13.24 13.68 -2.98
N ALA A 283 12.01 13.21 -2.74
CA ALA A 283 10.98 14.01 -2.08
C ALA A 283 11.39 14.45 -0.66
N CYS A 284 12.02 13.56 0.11
CA CYS A 284 12.52 13.86 1.45
C CYS A 284 13.63 14.91 1.41
N VAL A 285 14.58 14.79 0.49
CA VAL A 285 15.65 15.78 0.27
C VAL A 285 15.06 17.14 -0.11
N LEU A 286 14.14 17.16 -1.07
CA LEU A 286 13.49 18.39 -1.54
C LEU A 286 12.58 19.02 -0.48
N GLY A 287 12.06 18.24 0.48
CA GLY A 287 11.29 18.76 1.61
C GLY A 287 12.19 19.27 2.74
N ALA A 288 13.08 18.43 3.25
CA ALA A 288 13.88 18.73 4.43
C ALA A 288 14.92 19.83 4.20
N TRP A 289 15.61 19.81 3.05
CA TRP A 289 16.67 20.76 2.73
C TRP A 289 16.20 22.24 2.76
N PRO A 290 15.13 22.65 2.06
CA PRO A 290 14.65 24.02 2.14
C PRO A 290 14.06 24.36 3.50
N ILE A 291 13.39 23.42 4.18
CA ILE A 291 12.85 23.65 5.53
C ILE A 291 13.98 24.03 6.50
N SER A 292 15.11 23.32 6.46
CA SER A 292 16.29 23.64 7.28
C SER A 292 16.93 24.99 6.93
N LEU A 293 16.98 25.36 5.65
CA LEU A 293 17.49 26.66 5.21
C LEU A 293 16.57 27.82 5.65
N VAL A 294 15.25 27.63 5.54
CA VAL A 294 14.27 28.63 5.99
C VAL A 294 14.31 28.80 7.50
N ALA A 295 14.46 27.71 8.26
CA ALA A 295 14.61 27.74 9.71
C ALA A 295 15.81 28.57 10.18
N SER A 296 16.96 28.43 9.50
CA SER A 296 18.19 29.17 9.82
C SER A 296 18.18 30.63 9.34
N PHE A 297 17.24 31.03 8.47
CA PHE A 297 17.13 32.41 7.99
C PHE A 297 16.73 33.40 9.11
N LEU A 298 15.85 33.01 10.03
CA LEU A 298 15.40 33.87 11.13
C LEU A 298 16.55 34.35 12.04
N PRO A 299 17.39 33.45 12.59
CA PRO A 299 18.54 33.86 13.41
C PRO A 299 19.60 34.59 12.59
N ALA A 300 19.84 34.22 11.32
CA ALA A 300 20.76 34.94 10.44
C ALA A 300 20.33 36.40 10.23
N ARG A 301 19.03 36.63 10.01
CA ARG A 301 18.45 37.99 9.92
C ARG A 301 18.61 38.76 11.22
N ARG A 302 18.40 38.12 12.38
CA ARG A 302 18.63 38.74 13.70
C ARG A 302 20.09 39.18 13.88
N ALA A 303 21.06 38.36 13.44
CA ALA A 303 22.49 38.68 13.50
C ALA A 303 22.84 39.95 12.70
N GLY A 304 22.28 40.11 11.50
CA GLY A 304 22.49 41.30 10.66
C GLY A 304 21.88 42.59 11.21
N MET A 305 20.91 42.49 12.13
CA MET A 305 20.24 43.63 12.74
C MET A 305 20.95 44.18 13.99
N ILE A 306 22.01 43.52 14.46
CA ILE A 306 22.77 43.96 15.64
C ILE A 306 23.42 45.34 15.35
N PRO A 307 23.09 46.40 16.11
CA PRO A 307 23.65 47.73 15.90
C PRO A 307 25.12 47.79 16.30
N PRO A 308 25.98 48.51 15.52
CA PRO A 308 27.41 48.61 15.79
C PRO A 308 27.73 49.24 17.16
N ALA A 309 26.86 50.13 17.65
CA ALA A 309 27.04 50.81 18.94
C ALA A 309 26.92 49.88 20.17
N VAL A 310 26.27 48.71 20.04
CA VAL A 310 26.16 47.74 21.14
C VAL A 310 27.47 46.95 21.29
N ALA A 311 28.23 46.76 20.19
CA ALA A 311 29.49 46.02 20.22
C ALA A 311 30.65 46.79 20.87
N THR A 312 30.55 48.12 20.96
CA THR A 312 31.57 48.99 21.59
C THR A 312 31.26 49.35 23.04
N ARG A 313 30.10 48.96 23.58
CA ARG A 313 29.64 49.37 24.93
C ARG A 313 29.86 48.31 26.03
N THR A 314 30.43 47.15 25.72
CA THR A 314 30.81 46.17 26.75
C THR A 314 32.25 46.42 27.19
N VAL A 315 32.41 47.28 28.20
CA VAL A 315 33.50 47.19 29.18
C VAL A 315 32.99 46.36 30.35
#